data_AF-A0A960JXS9-F1
#
_entry.id   AF-A0A960JXS9-F1
#
_cell.length_a   1.000
_cell.length_b   1.000
_cell.length_c   1.000
_cell.angle_alpha   90.00
_cell.angle_beta   90.00
_cell.angle_gamma   90.00
#
_symmetry.space_group_name_H-M   'P 1'
#
loop_
_entity.id
_entity.type
_entity.pdbx_description
1 polymer ?
#
loop_
_entity_poly.entity_id
_entity_poly.type
_entity_poly.pdbx_seq_one_letter_code
_entity_poly.pdbx_strand_id
1 'polypeptide(L)'
;MATTIEESSGNVFADLGFEPEEALNLRVRSDLMIEISKLIQDRGLTQTAAAGLLRVTQPRISDLVRGKIDRFSVDSLIEMLG
;
A
#
# COMPACT_ATOMS: atom_id res chain seq x y z
N MET A 1 29.84 14.56 13.35
CA MET A 1 28.40 14.86 13.29
C MET A 1 27.69 13.77 14.07
N ALA A 2 26.86 14.11 15.05
CA ALA A 2 26.10 13.11 15.80
C ALA A 2 24.82 12.80 15.01
N THR A 3 24.55 11.53 14.77
CA THR A 3 23.29 11.07 14.16
C THR A 3 22.26 10.94 15.27
N THR A 4 21.25 11.80 15.29
CA THR A 4 20.08 11.63 16.17
C THR A 4 19.17 10.58 15.54
N ILE A 5 18.81 9.55 16.30
CA ILE A 5 17.87 8.50 15.91
C ILE A 5 16.64 8.65 16.82
N GLU A 6 15.46 8.76 16.23
CA GLU A 6 14.18 8.80 16.94
C GLU A 6 13.52 7.42 16.88
N GLU A 7 12.98 6.96 18.01
CA GLU A 7 12.25 5.70 18.08
C GLU A 7 10.87 5.86 17.42
N SER A 8 10.52 4.94 16.52
CA SER A 8 9.24 5.00 15.80
C SER A 8 8.06 4.72 16.72
N SER A 9 6.96 5.45 16.53
CA SER A 9 5.68 5.16 17.19
C SER A 9 5.00 3.87 16.69
N GLY A 10 5.57 3.20 15.68
CA GLY A 10 4.92 2.13 14.94
C GLY A 10 3.99 2.61 13.83
N ASN A 11 3.90 3.93 13.61
CA ASN A 11 3.29 4.54 12.43
C ASN A 11 4.21 5.63 11.86
N VAL A 12 4.92 5.31 10.78
CA VAL A 12 5.84 6.26 10.13
C VAL A 12 5.16 7.56 9.69
N PHE A 13 3.86 7.54 9.37
CA PHE A 13 3.13 8.75 9.01
C PHE A 13 2.90 9.65 10.23
N ALA A 14 2.64 9.08 11.40
CA ALA A 14 2.55 9.86 12.63
C ALA A 14 3.93 10.45 12.99
N ASP A 15 5.00 9.66 12.83
CA ASP A 15 6.38 10.09 13.06
C ASP A 15 6.79 11.25 12.12
N LEU A 16 6.20 11.31 10.93
CA LEU A 16 6.41 12.39 9.95
C LEU A 16 5.51 13.62 10.16
N GLY A 17 4.66 13.63 11.20
CA GLY A 17 3.83 14.77 11.57
C GLY A 17 2.50 14.88 10.83
N PHE A 18 2.01 13.79 10.23
CA PHE A 18 0.64 13.75 9.71
C PHE A 18 -0.38 13.73 10.86
N GLU A 19 -1.56 14.30 10.61
CA GLU A 19 -2.65 14.27 11.58
C GLU A 19 -3.05 12.81 11.94
N PRO A 20 -3.44 12.52 13.19
CA PRO A 20 -3.63 11.13 13.64
C PRO A 20 -4.57 10.29 12.75
N GLU A 21 -5.65 10.88 12.25
CA GLU A 21 -6.60 10.20 11.37
C GLU A 21 -5.99 9.92 9.98
N GLU A 22 -5.29 10.89 9.41
CA GLU A 22 -4.61 10.74 8.12
C GLU A 22 -3.47 9.73 8.20
N ALA A 23 -2.67 9.79 9.27
CA ALA A 23 -1.59 8.86 9.54
C ALA A 23 -2.10 7.42 9.65
N LEU A 24 -3.22 7.21 10.35
CA LEU A 24 -3.86 5.89 10.44
C LEU A 24 -4.35 5.41 9.07
N ASN A 25 -4.99 6.29 8.31
CA ASN A 25 -5.50 5.97 6.98
C ASN A 25 -4.37 5.61 6.00
N LEU A 26 -3.28 6.38 5.99
CA LEU A 26 -2.10 6.11 5.18
C LEU A 26 -1.44 4.78 5.58
N ARG A 27 -1.31 4.51 6.88
CA ARG A 27 -0.78 3.23 7.38
C ARG A 27 -1.60 2.06 6.86
N VAL A 28 -2.92 2.07 7.08
CA VAL A 28 -3.80 0.96 6.65
C VAL A 28 -3.73 0.76 5.14
N ARG A 29 -3.78 1.85 4.34
CA ARG A 29 -3.64 1.73 2.88
C ARG A 29 -2.28 1.17 2.48
N SER A 30 -1.20 1.62 3.11
CA SER A 30 0.14 1.13 2.81
C SER A 30 0.29 -0.36 3.13
N ASP A 31 -0.21 -0.81 4.27
CA ASP A 31 -0.16 -2.22 4.69
C ASP A 31 -0.91 -3.12 3.68
N LEU A 32 -2.12 -2.71 3.28
CA LEU A 32 -2.92 -3.45 2.28
C LEU A 32 -2.25 -3.48 0.91
N MET A 33 -1.71 -2.33 0.44
CA MET A 33 -1.00 -2.27 -0.84
C MET A 33 0.25 -3.15 -0.85
N ILE A 34 0.98 -3.19 0.27
CA ILE A 34 2.14 -4.07 0.44
C ILE A 34 1.71 -5.54 0.36
N GLU A 35 0.63 -5.91 1.04
CA GLU A 35 0.15 -7.29 1.06
C GLU A 35 -0.30 -7.77 -0.33
N ILE A 36 -1.05 -6.93 -1.07
CA ILE A 36 -1.44 -7.24 -2.46
C ILE A 36 -0.19 -7.34 -3.35
N SER A 37 0.79 -6.45 -3.18
CA SER A 37 2.02 -6.48 -3.97
C SER A 37 2.84 -7.74 -3.72
N LYS A 38 2.93 -8.18 -2.46
CA LYS A 38 3.55 -9.46 -2.09
C LYS A 38 2.82 -10.64 -2.72
N LEU A 39 1.49 -10.67 -2.64
CA LEU A 39 0.70 -11.74 -3.27
C LEU A 39 0.97 -11.87 -4.77
N ILE A 40 1.10 -10.74 -5.48
CA ILE A 40 1.45 -10.72 -6.90
C ILE A 40 2.86 -11.28 -7.13
N GLN A 41 3.82 -10.86 -6.30
CA GLN A 41 5.22 -11.27 -6.39
C GLN A 41 5.42 -12.76 -6.05
N ASP A 42 4.85 -13.22 -4.94
CA ASP A 42 4.99 -14.59 -4.43
C ASP A 42 4.39 -15.62 -5.39
N ARG A 43 3.36 -15.22 -6.14
CA ARG A 43 2.75 -16.03 -7.20
C ARG A 43 3.43 -15.88 -8.56
N GLY A 44 4.44 -15.02 -8.69
CA GLY A 44 5.14 -14.76 -9.96
C GLY A 44 4.23 -14.18 -11.05
N LEU A 45 3.17 -13.45 -10.67
CA LEU A 45 2.18 -12.95 -11.61
C LEU A 45 2.70 -11.72 -12.37
N THR A 46 2.46 -11.69 -13.68
CA THR A 46 2.58 -10.45 -14.44
C THR A 46 1.47 -9.49 -14.03
N GLN A 47 1.65 -8.18 -14.26
CA GLN A 47 0.61 -7.19 -13.94
C GLN A 47 -0.72 -7.49 -14.66
N THR A 48 -0.67 -8.02 -15.88
CA THR A 48 -1.87 -8.43 -16.64
C THR A 48 -2.54 -9.65 -16.03
N ALA A 49 -1.77 -10.66 -15.61
CA ALA A 49 -2.33 -11.85 -14.95
C ALA A 49 -2.95 -11.49 -13.59
N ALA A 50 -2.29 -10.64 -12.81
CA ALA A 50 -2.80 -10.10 -11.56
C ALA A 50 -4.10 -9.30 -11.77
N ALA A 51 -4.16 -8.49 -12.83
CA ALA A 51 -5.37 -7.74 -13.17
C ALA A 51 -6.57 -8.65 -13.43
N GLY A 52 -6.36 -9.74 -14.18
CA GLY A 52 -7.39 -10.76 -14.41
C GLY A 52 -7.83 -11.48 -13.13
N LEU A 53 -6.87 -11.86 -12.28
CA LEU A 53 -7.15 -12.53 -11.01
C LEU A 53 -7.93 -11.64 -10.04
N LEU A 54 -7.50 -10.39 -9.89
CA LEU A 54 -8.07 -9.41 -8.97
C LEU A 54 -9.24 -8.62 -9.57
N ARG A 55 -9.68 -8.97 -10.79
CA ARG A 55 -10.80 -8.35 -11.52
C ARG A 55 -10.71 -6.83 -11.64
N VAL A 56 -9.49 -6.32 -11.81
CA VAL A 56 -9.21 -4.89 -12.04
C VAL A 56 -8.51 -4.70 -13.38
N THR A 57 -8.24 -3.46 -13.75
CA THR A 57 -7.48 -3.15 -14.97
C THR A 57 -5.97 -3.30 -14.73
N GLN A 58 -5.20 -3.62 -15.77
CA GLN A 58 -3.74 -3.66 -15.66
C GLN A 58 -3.14 -2.30 -15.22
N PRO A 59 -3.62 -1.13 -15.68
CA PRO A 59 -3.18 0.16 -15.14
C PRO A 59 -3.40 0.30 -13.64
N ARG A 60 -4.50 -0.22 -13.10
CA ARG A 60 -4.77 -0.25 -11.64
C ARG A 60 -3.69 -1.04 -10.91
N ILE A 61 -3.32 -2.23 -11.40
CA ILE A 61 -2.20 -3.01 -10.84
C ILE A 61 -0.89 -2.24 -10.96
N SER A 62 -0.67 -1.57 -12.08
CA SER A 62 0.52 -0.75 -12.32
C SER A 62 0.66 0.42 -11.34
N ASP A 63 -0.45 1.04 -10.96
CA ASP A 63 -0.50 2.10 -9.95
C ASP A 63 -0.24 1.55 -8.54
N LEU A 64 -0.80 0.36 -8.24
CA LEU A 64 -0.59 -0.33 -6.96
C LEU A 64 0.88 -0.68 -6.75
N VAL A 65 1.51 -1.35 -7.72
CA VAL A 65 2.92 -1.78 -7.66
C VAL A 65 3.88 -0.58 -7.63
N ARG A 66 3.48 0.58 -8.19
CA ARG A 66 4.27 1.83 -8.11
C ARG A 66 4.01 2.64 -6.84
N GLY A 67 3.17 2.15 -5.92
CA GLY A 67 2.92 2.82 -4.64
C GLY A 67 2.12 4.11 -4.75
N LYS A 68 1.27 4.28 -5.77
CA LYS A 68 0.41 5.47 -5.91
C LYS A 68 -0.76 5.46 -4.94
N ILE A 69 -0.45 5.59 -3.65
CA ILE A 69 -1.37 5.44 -2.52
C ILE A 69 -2.58 6.38 -2.58
N ASP A 70 -2.40 7.57 -3.17
CA ASP A 70 -3.44 8.58 -3.43
C ASP A 70 -4.57 8.06 -4.33
N ARG A 71 -4.32 7.03 -5.14
CA ARG A 71 -5.31 6.44 -6.05
C ARG A 71 -6.17 5.35 -5.44
N PHE A 72 -5.92 4.97 -4.19
CA PHE A 72 -6.58 3.86 -3.53
C PHE A 72 -7.28 4.34 -2.25
N SER A 73 -8.55 3.94 -2.10
CA SER A 73 -9.23 3.95 -0.82
C SER A 73 -8.99 2.63 -0.11
N VAL A 74 -9.16 2.61 1.22
CA VAL A 74 -9.12 1.37 2.02
C VAL A 74 -10.11 0.34 1.46
N ASP A 75 -11.35 0.75 1.20
CA ASP A 75 -12.40 -0.13 0.64
C ASP A 75 -11.95 -0.78 -0.67
N SER A 76 -11.37 0.01 -1.59
CA SER A 76 -10.90 -0.54 -2.87
C SER A 76 -9.77 -1.55 -2.73
N LEU A 77 -8.95 -1.43 -1.68
CA LEU A 77 -7.87 -2.38 -1.39
C LEU A 77 -8.40 -3.64 -0.72
N ILE A 78 -9.40 -3.51 0.16
CA ILE A 78 -10.10 -4.65 0.76
C ILE A 78 -10.82 -5.46 -0.32
N GLU A 79 -11.51 -4.81 -1.26
CA GLU A 79 -12.15 -5.47 -2.40
C GLU A 79 -11.16 -6.24 -3.28
N MET A 80 -9.91 -5.80 -3.36
CA MET A 80 -8.85 -6.52 -4.10
C MET A 80 -8.28 -7.72 -3.36
N LEU A 81 -8.53 -7.87 -2.05
CA LEU A 81 -8.08 -9.02 -1.25
C LEU A 81 -9.16 -10.11 -1.07
N GLY A 82 -10.42 -9.80 -1.38
CA GLY A 82 -11.58 -10.71 -1.29
C GLY A 82 -11.92 -11.41 -2.60
#